data_AF-A0A645HTA4-F1
#
_entry.id   AF-A0A645HTA4-F1
#
_cell.length_a   1.000
_cell.length_b   1.000
_cell.length_c   1.000
_cell.angle_alpha   90.00
_cell.angle_beta   90.00
_cell.angle_gamma   90.00
#
_symmetry.space_group_name_H-M   'P 1'
#
loop_
_entity.id
_entity.type
_entity.pdbx_description
1 polymer ?
#
loop_
_entity_poly.entity_id
_entity_poly.type
_entity_poly.pdbx_seq_one_letter_code
_entity_poly.pdbx_strand_id
1 'polypeptide(L)'
;MMCFVVSFFKSQQAFSTASTIIGTLIGFLTGVYLPIGSLPASVQTIIKIFPVSHAASLFRLLMMEAPLSTAFEGLDAAYLSEFKEYMGITYSLGGHEITPLVSILILIGTSAVFYILAVFNVSRSHSVRVKGK
;
A
#
# COMPACT_ATOMS: atom_id res chain seq x y z
N MET A 1 6.02 7.42 -3.91
CA MET A 1 6.98 6.28 -4.04
C MET A 1 7.48 6.09 -5.47
N MET A 2 6.60 5.84 -6.46
CA MET A 2 7.05 5.51 -7.83
C MET A 2 7.93 6.57 -8.48
N CYS A 3 7.62 7.87 -8.33
CA CYS A 3 8.47 8.94 -8.84
C CYS A 3 9.91 8.86 -8.30
N PHE A 4 10.10 8.47 -7.03
CA PHE A 4 11.43 8.28 -6.46
C PHE A 4 12.15 7.08 -7.07
N VAL A 5 11.49 5.92 -7.19
CA VAL A 5 12.06 4.72 -7.82
C VAL A 5 12.51 5.03 -9.26
N VAL A 6 11.62 5.67 -10.03
CA VAL A 6 11.88 5.99 -11.44
C VAL A 6 13.01 7.01 -11.59
N SER A 7 13.21 7.90 -10.62
CA SER A 7 14.29 8.90 -10.66
C SER A 7 15.71 8.31 -10.73
N PHE A 8 15.88 7.02 -10.43
CA PHE A 8 17.16 6.31 -10.57
C PHE A 8 17.39 5.74 -11.97
N PHE A 9 16.35 5.60 -12.81
CA PHE A 9 16.48 5.01 -14.13
C PHE A 9 16.99 6.04 -15.15
N LYS A 10 17.98 5.64 -15.94
CA LYS A 10 18.60 6.48 -16.97
C LYS A 10 18.20 6.10 -18.41
N SER A 11 17.42 5.04 -18.58
CA SER A 11 16.95 4.56 -19.88
C SER A 11 15.48 4.12 -19.85
N GLN A 12 14.82 4.21 -21.00
CA GLN A 12 13.44 3.78 -21.17
C GLN A 12 13.28 2.27 -20.93
N GLN A 13 14.28 1.47 -21.29
CA GLN A 13 14.27 0.02 -21.10
C GLN A 13 14.25 -0.34 -19.62
N ALA A 14 15.11 0.28 -18.79
CA ALA A 14 15.13 0.05 -17.35
C ALA A 14 13.79 0.43 -16.68
N PHE A 15 13.21 1.57 -17.08
CA PHE A 15 11.89 2.00 -16.61
C PHE A 15 10.79 0.99 -16.97
N SER A 16 10.77 0.52 -18.22
CA SER A 16 9.77 -0.44 -18.70
C SER A 16 9.84 -1.76 -17.92
N THR A 17 11.03 -2.35 -17.80
CA THR A 17 11.23 -3.60 -17.06
C THR A 17 10.79 -3.47 -15.59
N ALA A 18 11.19 -2.39 -14.91
CA ALA A 18 10.80 -2.16 -13.53
C ALA A 18 9.28 -1.98 -13.38
N SER A 19 8.65 -1.24 -14.28
CA SER A 19 7.19 -1.03 -14.27
C SER A 19 6.42 -2.33 -14.45
N THR A 20 6.89 -3.21 -15.33
CA THR A 20 6.29 -4.54 -15.52
C THR A 20 6.37 -5.38 -14.25
N ILE A 21 7.56 -5.47 -13.62
CA ILE A 21 7.75 -6.25 -12.38
C ILE A 21 6.88 -5.69 -11.24
N ILE A 22 6.84 -4.37 -11.08
CA ILE A 22 6.02 -3.73 -10.05
C ILE A 22 4.53 -3.98 -10.33
N GLY A 23 4.11 -3.85 -11.60
CA GLY A 23 2.73 -4.02 -12.02
C GLY A 23 2.22 -5.44 -11.83
N THR A 24 3.06 -6.47 -12.01
CA THR A 24 2.67 -7.85 -11.75
C THR A 24 2.58 -8.17 -10.25
N LEU A 25 3.45 -7.57 -9.44
CA LEU A 25 3.50 -7.81 -8.00
C LEU A 25 2.48 -6.99 -7.19
N ILE A 26 1.98 -5.87 -7.72
CA ILE A 26 1.18 -4.92 -6.94
C ILE A 26 -0.10 -5.53 -6.35
N GLY A 27 -0.77 -6.43 -7.09
CA GLY A 27 -1.98 -7.11 -6.61
C GLY A 27 -1.71 -8.06 -5.44
N PHE A 28 -0.53 -8.68 -5.39
CA PHE A 28 -0.09 -9.49 -4.24
C PHE A 28 0.31 -8.59 -3.07
N LEU A 29 1.08 -7.53 -3.33
CA LEU A 29 1.55 -6.61 -2.30
C LEU A 29 0.42 -5.83 -1.61
N THR A 30 -0.75 -5.74 -2.25
CA THR A 30 -1.95 -5.06 -1.70
C THR A 30 -3.05 -6.03 -1.25
N GLY A 31 -2.78 -7.35 -1.30
CA GLY A 31 -3.72 -8.39 -0.88
C GLY A 31 -5.04 -8.39 -1.68
N VAL A 32 -4.98 -8.09 -2.99
CA VAL A 32 -6.16 -8.01 -3.85
C VAL A 32 -6.59 -9.40 -4.36
N TYR A 33 -5.63 -10.31 -4.58
CA TYR A 33 -5.93 -11.63 -5.15
C TYR A 33 -6.40 -12.67 -4.14
N LEU A 34 -6.01 -12.55 -2.88
CA LEU A 34 -6.27 -13.55 -1.83
C LEU A 34 -6.63 -12.86 -0.52
N PRO A 35 -7.49 -13.48 0.32
CA PRO A 35 -7.73 -13.01 1.68
C PRO A 35 -6.40 -12.95 2.45
N ILE A 36 -6.13 -11.82 3.09
CA ILE A 36 -4.84 -11.61 3.76
C ILE A 36 -4.64 -12.65 4.88
N GLY A 37 -5.67 -12.98 5.63
CA GLY A 37 -5.60 -13.98 6.71
C GLY A 37 -5.24 -15.39 6.25
N SER A 38 -5.38 -15.71 4.95
CA SER A 38 -4.98 -17.01 4.38
C SER A 38 -3.48 -17.13 4.11
N LEU A 39 -2.75 -16.01 4.18
CA LEU A 39 -1.33 -15.95 3.82
C LEU A 39 -0.43 -16.21 5.04
N PRO A 40 0.83 -16.64 4.84
CA PRO A 40 1.80 -16.73 5.92
C PRO A 40 2.01 -15.38 6.63
N ALA A 41 2.24 -15.41 7.94
CA ALA A 41 2.34 -14.21 8.79
C ALA A 41 3.35 -13.16 8.27
N SER A 42 4.45 -13.59 7.67
CA SER A 42 5.44 -12.72 7.03
C SER A 42 4.86 -11.92 5.87
N VAL A 43 4.09 -12.59 4.99
CA VAL A 43 3.43 -11.96 3.83
C VAL A 43 2.34 -11.00 4.30
N GLN A 44 1.55 -11.40 5.31
CA GLN A 44 0.55 -10.51 5.90
C GLN A 44 1.19 -9.22 6.41
N THR A 45 2.32 -9.34 7.11
CA THR A 45 3.05 -8.19 7.63
C THR A 45 3.52 -7.28 6.50
N ILE A 46 4.11 -7.84 5.44
CA ILE A 46 4.53 -7.06 4.25
C ILE A 46 3.36 -6.29 3.65
N ILE A 47 2.19 -6.93 3.48
CA ILE A 47 1.00 -6.27 2.93
C ILE A 47 0.54 -5.16 3.89
N LYS A 48 0.43 -5.44 5.18
CA LYS A 48 -0.06 -4.49 6.21
C LYS A 48 0.84 -3.26 6.39
N ILE A 49 2.14 -3.33 6.06
CA ILE A 49 3.06 -2.18 6.12
C ILE A 49 3.20 -1.45 4.77
N PHE A 50 2.81 -2.09 3.67
CA PHE A 50 3.02 -1.53 2.34
C PHE A 50 2.07 -0.34 2.13
N PRO A 51 2.57 0.87 1.80
CA PRO A 51 1.75 2.08 1.87
C PRO A 51 0.48 2.03 1.02
N VAL A 52 0.56 1.44 -0.18
CA VAL A 52 -0.58 1.36 -1.11
C VAL A 52 -1.66 0.41 -0.59
N SER A 53 -1.33 -0.54 0.27
CA SER A 53 -2.32 -1.44 0.90
C SER A 53 -3.32 -0.68 1.77
N HIS A 54 -2.89 0.41 2.41
CA HIS A 54 -3.77 1.26 3.20
C HIS A 54 -4.85 1.94 2.34
N ALA A 55 -4.52 2.33 1.10
CA ALA A 55 -5.53 2.82 0.17
C ALA A 55 -6.53 1.70 -0.18
N ALA A 56 -6.05 0.49 -0.45
CA ALA A 56 -6.91 -0.66 -0.74
C ALA A 56 -7.84 -1.01 0.44
N SER A 57 -7.34 -1.02 1.67
CA SER A 57 -8.15 -1.24 2.88
C SER A 57 -9.22 -0.16 3.06
N LEU A 58 -8.88 1.12 2.87
CA LEU A 58 -9.86 2.21 2.94
C LEU A 58 -10.98 2.06 1.90
N PHE A 59 -10.62 1.69 0.66
CA PHE A 59 -11.63 1.39 -0.36
C PHE A 59 -12.52 0.21 0.03
N ARG A 60 -11.93 -0.90 0.51
CA ARG A 60 -12.72 -2.04 0.99
C ARG A 60 -13.64 -1.63 2.13
N LEU A 61 -13.17 -0.83 3.08
CA LEU A 61 -13.98 -0.36 4.22
C LEU A 61 -15.23 0.38 3.75
N LEU A 62 -15.10 1.30 2.81
CA LEU A 62 -16.21 2.08 2.26
C LEU A 62 -17.15 1.21 1.39
N MET A 63 -16.58 0.39 0.50
CA MET A 63 -17.37 -0.42 -0.43
C MET A 63 -18.11 -1.56 0.27
N MET A 64 -17.54 -2.11 1.34
CA MET A 64 -18.10 -3.25 2.07
C MET A 64 -19.03 -2.84 3.21
N GLU A 65 -19.17 -1.54 3.53
CA GLU A 65 -20.02 -1.08 4.63
C GLU A 65 -21.45 -1.62 4.53
N ALA A 66 -22.14 -1.39 3.41
CA ALA A 66 -23.52 -1.84 3.20
C ALA A 66 -23.66 -3.37 3.00
N PRO A 67 -22.82 -4.06 2.21
CA PRO A 67 -22.88 -5.52 2.12
C PRO A 67 -22.66 -6.23 3.46
N LEU A 68 -21.76 -5.71 4.31
CA LEU A 68 -21.47 -6.30 5.61
C LEU A 68 -22.59 -6.08 6.62
N SER A 69 -23.24 -4.90 6.63
CA SER A 69 -24.34 -4.65 7.56
C SER A 69 -25.52 -5.60 7.32
N THR A 70 -25.82 -5.93 6.07
CA THR A 70 -26.86 -6.88 5.71
C THR A 70 -26.42 -8.34 5.91
N ALA A 71 -25.21 -8.70 5.46
CA ALA A 71 -24.77 -10.10 5.47
C ALA A 71 -24.46 -10.64 6.88
N PHE A 72 -24.13 -9.75 7.82
CA PHE A 72 -23.82 -10.10 9.21
C PHE A 72 -24.91 -9.65 10.19
N GLU A 73 -26.10 -9.30 9.70
CA GLU A 73 -27.22 -8.90 10.55
C GLU A 73 -27.60 -10.02 11.54
N GLY A 74 -27.72 -9.68 12.82
CA GLY A 74 -28.04 -10.64 13.88
C GLY A 74 -26.91 -11.59 14.29
N LEU A 75 -25.71 -11.47 13.70
CA LEU A 75 -24.52 -12.22 14.12
C LEU A 75 -23.74 -11.46 15.21
N ASP A 76 -22.94 -12.21 15.98
CA ASP A 76 -22.02 -11.62 16.96
C ASP A 76 -20.98 -10.72 16.24
N ALA A 77 -20.72 -9.55 16.82
CA ALA A 77 -19.75 -8.58 16.35
C ALA A 77 -18.33 -9.17 16.24
N ALA A 78 -18.00 -10.18 17.05
CA ALA A 78 -16.73 -10.89 16.97
C ALA A 78 -16.49 -11.51 15.58
N TYR A 79 -17.51 -12.14 14.98
CA TYR A 79 -17.40 -12.74 13.65
C TYR A 79 -17.18 -11.69 12.56
N LEU A 80 -17.85 -10.53 12.68
CA LEU A 80 -17.66 -9.43 11.73
C LEU A 80 -16.24 -8.87 11.80
N SER A 81 -15.70 -8.69 13.01
CA SER A 81 -14.33 -8.20 13.20
C SER A 81 -13.29 -9.17 12.66
N GLU A 82 -13.44 -10.47 12.94
CA GLU A 82 -12.55 -11.51 12.42
C GLU A 82 -12.61 -11.57 10.88
N PHE A 83 -13.81 -11.50 10.30
CA PHE A 83 -13.98 -11.47 8.85
C PHE A 83 -13.31 -10.24 8.22
N LYS A 84 -13.50 -9.06 8.80
CA LYS A 84 -12.88 -7.81 8.31
C LYS A 84 -11.37 -7.90 8.31
N GLU A 85 -10.77 -8.46 9.34
CA GLU A 85 -9.32 -8.63 9.39
C GLU A 85 -8.84 -9.71 8.41
N TYR A 86 -9.52 -10.85 8.36
CA TYR A 86 -9.19 -11.95 7.46
C TYR A 86 -9.20 -11.52 5.99
N MET A 87 -10.19 -10.71 5.60
CA MET A 87 -10.34 -10.18 4.24
C MET A 87 -9.45 -8.94 3.96
N GLY A 88 -8.77 -8.41 4.97
CA GLY A 88 -7.95 -7.20 4.81
C GLY A 88 -8.76 -5.92 4.58
N ILE A 89 -9.98 -5.88 5.13
CA ILE A 89 -10.83 -4.68 5.19
C ILE A 89 -10.28 -3.76 6.27
N THR A 90 -9.98 -4.33 7.44
CA THR A 90 -9.23 -3.68 8.53
C THR A 90 -7.89 -4.39 8.72
N TYR A 91 -6.92 -3.68 9.29
CA TYR A 91 -5.59 -4.23 9.60
C TYR A 91 -5.33 -4.16 11.10
N SER A 92 -4.68 -5.19 11.64
CA SER A 92 -4.05 -5.13 12.95
C SER A 92 -2.55 -5.42 12.85
N LEU A 93 -1.74 -4.70 13.62
CA LEU A 93 -0.31 -4.96 13.78
C LEU A 93 0.03 -4.95 15.27
N GLY A 94 0.65 -6.03 15.74
CA GLY A 94 1.04 -6.16 17.15
C GLY A 94 -0.13 -6.09 18.14
N GLY A 95 -1.33 -6.52 17.72
CA GLY A 95 -2.55 -6.45 18.54
C GLY A 95 -3.27 -5.09 18.52
N HIS A 96 -2.76 -4.11 17.78
CA HIS A 96 -3.40 -2.80 17.62
C HIS A 96 -4.02 -2.66 16.24
N GLU A 97 -5.29 -2.25 16.20
CA GLU A 97 -5.99 -1.94 14.95
C GLU A 97 -5.42 -0.66 14.31
N ILE A 98 -5.17 -0.73 13.01
CA ILE A 98 -4.81 0.41 12.19
C ILE A 98 -6.09 1.11 11.77
N THR A 99 -6.40 2.20 12.45
CA THR A 99 -7.62 2.98 12.16
C THR A 99 -7.54 3.63 10.76
N PRO A 100 -8.70 4.02 10.18
CA PRO A 100 -8.73 4.74 8.91
C PRO A 100 -7.86 6.01 8.92
N LEU A 101 -7.84 6.73 10.04
CA LEU A 101 -7.00 7.92 10.20
C LEU A 101 -5.50 7.57 10.13
N VAL A 102 -5.07 6.51 10.81
CA VAL A 102 -3.68 6.05 10.74
C VAL A 102 -3.30 5.66 9.31
N SER A 103 -4.19 4.96 8.60
CA SER A 103 -4.00 4.61 7.18
C SER A 103 -3.83 5.84 6.29
N ILE A 104 -4.64 6.89 6.49
CA ILE A 104 -4.52 8.17 5.78
C ILE A 104 -3.18 8.85 6.11
N LEU A 105 -2.78 8.88 7.38
CA LEU A 105 -1.50 9.46 7.80
C LEU A 105 -0.31 8.71 7.21
N ILE A 106 -0.36 7.38 7.12
CA ILE A 106 0.67 6.57 6.45
C ILE A 106 0.76 6.95 4.96
N LEU A 107 -0.37 7.08 4.28
CA LEU A 107 -0.41 7.48 2.87
C LEU A 107 0.18 8.89 2.65
N ILE A 108 -0.21 9.86 3.47
CA ILE A 108 0.30 11.23 3.39
C ILE A 108 1.80 11.28 3.73
N GLY A 109 2.19 10.66 4.84
CA GLY A 109 3.58 10.65 5.32
C GLY A 109 4.51 9.99 4.31
N THR A 110 4.15 8.81 3.80
CA THR A 110 4.96 8.12 2.78
C THR A 110 5.00 8.89 1.46
N SER A 111 3.88 9.51 1.05
CA SER A 111 3.85 10.36 -0.14
C SER A 111 4.79 11.55 0.00
N ALA A 112 4.75 12.25 1.13
CA ALA A 112 5.64 13.39 1.42
C ALA A 112 7.11 12.97 1.43
N VAL A 113 7.46 11.91 2.16
CA VAL A 113 8.84 11.39 2.24
C VAL A 113 9.37 11.04 0.84
N PHE A 114 8.65 10.23 0.08
CA PHE A 114 9.12 9.83 -1.25
C PHE A 114 9.09 10.97 -2.26
N TYR A 115 8.21 11.96 -2.12
CA TYR A 115 8.21 13.14 -2.97
C TYR A 115 9.47 13.98 -2.72
N ILE A 116 9.80 14.26 -1.45
CA ILE A 116 11.01 15.00 -1.07
C ILE A 116 12.27 14.28 -1.58
N LEU A 117 12.35 12.96 -1.37
CA LEU A 117 13.47 12.15 -1.85
C LEU A 117 13.59 12.16 -3.38
N ALA A 118 12.46 12.13 -4.11
CA ALA A 118 12.46 12.22 -5.57
C ALA A 118 13.00 13.58 -6.04
N VAL A 119 12.51 14.68 -5.46
CA VAL A 119 12.96 16.03 -5.79
C VAL A 119 14.46 16.17 -5.54
N PHE A 120 14.95 15.70 -4.39
CA PHE A 120 16.36 15.74 -4.04
C PHE A 120 17.25 14.94 -5.00
N ASN A 121 16.81 13.73 -5.40
CA ASN A 121 17.58 12.90 -6.33
C ASN A 121 17.64 13.53 -7.74
N VAL A 122 16.52 14.08 -8.21
CA VAL A 122 16.44 14.76 -9.51
C VAL A 122 17.27 16.05 -9.51
N SER A 123 17.19 16.87 -8.46
CA SER A 123 17.96 18.12 -8.36
C SER A 123 19.47 17.89 -8.35
N ARG A 124 19.92 16.81 -7.68
CA ARG A 124 21.35 16.41 -7.68
C ARG A 124 21.83 16.02 -9.07
N SER A 125 21.02 15.24 -9.81
CA SER A 125 21.33 14.81 -11.18
C SER A 125 21.46 16.00 -12.14
N HIS A 126 20.59 17.01 -12.00
CA HIS A 126 20.63 18.21 -12.84
C HIS A 126 21.87 19.08 -12.56
N SER A 127 22.26 19.25 -11.29
CA SER A 127 23.44 20.07 -10.91
C SER A 127 24.77 19.46 -11.40
N VAL A 128 24.90 18.12 -11.37
CA VAL A 128 26.08 17.41 -11.90
C VAL A 128 26.21 17.56 -13.43
N ARG A 129 25.09 17.58 -14.15
CA ARG A 129 25.08 17.70 -15.63
C ARG A 129 25.40 19.13 -16.11
N VAL A 130 25.12 20.15 -15.29
CA VAL A 130 25.44 21.56 -15.58
C VAL A 130 26.91 21.89 -15.31
N LYS A 131 27.53 21.28 -14.28
CA LYS A 131 28.97 21.47 -13.97
C LYS A 131 29.94 20.69 -14.87
N GLY A 132 29.43 19.74 -15.67
CA GLY A 132 30.24 18.94 -16.61
C GLY A 132 30.25 19.46 -18.05
N LYS A 133 29.68 20.66 -18.29
CA LYS A 133 29.82 21.45 -19.52
C LYS A 133 30.59 22.72 -19.19
#